data_AF-A0A9D5TAI2-F1
#
_entry.id   AF-A0A9D5TAI2-F1
#
_cell.length_a   1.000
_cell.length_b   1.000
_cell.length_c   1.000
_cell.angle_alpha   90.00
_cell.angle_beta   90.00
_cell.angle_gamma   90.00
#
_symmetry.space_group_name_H-M   'P 1'
#
loop_
_entity.id
_entity.type
_entity.pdbx_description
1 polymer ?
#
loop_
_entity_poly.entity_id
_entity_poly.type
_entity_poly.pdbx_seq_one_letter_code
_entity_poly.pdbx_strand_id
1 'polypeptide(L)'
;MLTGGIIMDFKKIIEQKDSTAKYIIDEITHIIKTCGKRDPGSEGEKKSCEYMADVLKNECGCEDVKIESYKVNPRAFYGWIYFTCTFVLLSVVLFFFAPVFGIPLIIAGFVLTILEFGLYKKTLDPLFKEKTSHNVTAIKKCTGETKRRIIFNGHPDATWEWPVNYALGGVGFEGHAILVVLGALYYLILSIISVAKNGIGFGMPDMADPLTKAGLIGLIFVPFVIGLYFMENYNRVVDGANDNLTGCYMGIAVLKALKDEGIELENTEVGVILTGSEEIGLRGAKAWVEAHPDEFKDVPTFIYSFDTINDPKYLMANYRDL
;
A
#
# COMPACT_ATOMS: atom_id res chain seq x y z
N MET A 1 22.87 -39.63 -21.96
CA MET A 1 23.22 -39.74 -20.53
C MET A 1 22.23 -38.89 -19.77
N LEU A 2 21.35 -39.53 -19.00
CA LEU A 2 20.42 -38.84 -18.10
C LEU A 2 21.24 -38.35 -16.90
N THR A 3 21.50 -37.05 -16.82
CA THR A 3 22.09 -36.43 -15.62
C THR A 3 21.07 -36.58 -14.50
N GLY A 4 21.30 -37.54 -13.59
CA GLY A 4 20.55 -37.68 -12.37
C GLY A 4 20.76 -36.43 -11.52
N GLY A 5 19.80 -35.50 -11.58
CA GLY A 5 19.76 -34.38 -10.64
C GLY A 5 19.59 -34.95 -9.23
N ILE A 6 20.45 -34.54 -8.31
CA ILE A 6 20.26 -34.79 -6.89
C ILE A 6 18.96 -34.06 -6.52
N ILE A 7 17.91 -34.81 -6.16
CA ILE A 7 16.71 -34.21 -5.58
C ILE A 7 17.13 -33.67 -4.22
N MET A 8 17.20 -32.35 -4.13
CA MET A 8 17.56 -31.66 -2.89
C MET A 8 16.46 -31.89 -1.86
N ASP A 9 16.82 -32.36 -0.67
CA ASP A 9 15.88 -32.72 0.38
C ASP A 9 15.59 -31.51 1.29
N PHE A 10 14.37 -30.97 1.19
CA PHE A 10 13.90 -29.88 2.04
C PHE A 10 13.15 -30.35 3.29
N LYS A 11 13.06 -31.67 3.54
CA LYS A 11 12.26 -32.23 4.63
C LYS A 11 12.66 -31.67 5.99
N LYS A 12 13.97 -31.49 6.24
CA LYS A 12 14.47 -30.95 7.50
C LYS A 12 14.05 -29.49 7.72
N ILE A 13 14.05 -28.66 6.67
CA ILE A 13 13.53 -27.28 6.73
C ILE A 13 12.02 -27.30 7.03
N ILE A 14 11.26 -28.17 6.35
CA ILE A 14 9.81 -28.29 6.55
C ILE A 14 9.48 -28.76 7.97
N GLU A 15 10.24 -29.71 8.51
CA GLU A 15 10.10 -30.21 9.89
C GLU A 15 10.42 -29.11 10.93
N GLN A 16 11.25 -28.11 10.58
CA GLN A 16 11.61 -26.96 11.42
C GLN A 16 10.69 -25.74 11.26
N LYS A 17 9.50 -25.89 10.67
CA LYS A 17 8.57 -24.78 10.46
C LYS A 17 8.21 -24.02 11.75
N ASP A 18 8.11 -24.69 12.89
CA ASP A 18 7.71 -24.06 14.15
C ASP A 18 8.84 -23.18 14.73
N SER A 19 10.11 -23.62 14.62
CA SER A 19 11.25 -22.79 15.01
C SER A 19 11.44 -21.62 14.05
N THR A 20 11.16 -21.83 12.76
CA THR A 20 11.18 -20.77 11.74
C THR A 20 10.11 -19.71 12.04
N ALA A 21 8.88 -20.13 12.35
CA ALA A 21 7.82 -19.20 12.76
C ALA A 21 8.18 -18.42 14.03
N LYS A 22 8.81 -19.08 15.00
CA LYS A 22 9.33 -18.40 16.19
C LYS A 22 10.40 -17.36 15.86
N TYR A 23 11.36 -17.68 14.99
CA TYR A 23 12.36 -16.74 14.50
C TYR A 23 11.72 -15.50 13.86
N ILE A 24 10.73 -15.72 12.97
CA ILE A 24 9.96 -14.62 12.35
C ILE A 24 9.33 -13.72 13.42
N ILE A 25 8.64 -14.29 14.40
CA ILE A 25 8.00 -13.51 15.48
C ILE A 25 9.02 -12.73 16.31
N ASP A 26 10.15 -13.36 16.67
CA ASP A 26 11.18 -12.75 17.50
C ASP A 26 11.85 -11.56 16.77
N GLU A 27 12.11 -11.69 15.46
CA GLU A 27 12.67 -10.64 14.62
C GLU A 27 11.71 -9.48 14.35
N ILE A 28 10.44 -9.79 14.04
CA ILE A 28 9.39 -8.77 13.92
C ILE A 28 9.30 -7.96 15.22
N THR A 29 9.30 -8.66 16.35
CA THR A 29 9.29 -8.03 17.68
C THR A 29 10.52 -7.16 17.92
N HIS A 30 11.70 -7.58 17.44
CA HIS A 30 12.92 -6.79 17.52
C HIS A 30 12.75 -5.46 16.75
N ILE A 31 12.40 -5.52 15.46
CA ILE A 31 12.24 -4.33 14.62
C ILE A 31 11.26 -3.33 15.22
N ILE A 32 10.09 -3.80 15.67
CA ILE A 32 9.06 -2.95 16.29
C ILE A 32 9.61 -2.22 17.53
N LYS A 33 10.44 -2.88 18.33
CA LYS A 33 10.99 -2.33 19.56
C LYS A 33 12.21 -1.43 19.34
N THR A 34 12.99 -1.64 18.28
CA THR A 34 14.31 -1.00 18.12
C THR A 34 14.40 0.00 16.98
N CYS A 35 13.64 -0.18 15.89
CA CYS A 35 13.74 0.68 14.70
C CYS A 35 12.90 1.96 14.84
N GLY A 36 11.91 1.98 15.74
CA GLY A 36 10.96 3.09 15.88
C GLY A 36 9.78 2.97 14.90
N LYS A 37 9.05 4.06 14.70
CA LYS A 37 7.90 4.07 13.79
C LYS A 37 8.35 4.10 12.33
N ARG A 38 7.70 3.29 11.51
CA ARG A 38 8.10 2.96 10.14
C ARG A 38 7.14 3.56 9.10
N ASP A 39 6.61 4.76 9.34
CA ASP A 39 5.80 5.43 8.32
C ASP A 39 6.63 5.68 7.04
N PRO A 40 6.01 5.76 5.86
CA PRO A 40 6.72 5.94 4.60
C PRO A 40 7.71 7.12 4.61
N GLY A 41 8.95 6.85 4.20
CA GLY A 41 10.09 7.76 4.19
C GLY A 41 10.58 8.19 5.58
N SER A 42 10.24 7.45 6.64
CA SER A 42 10.71 7.73 8.00
C SER A 42 12.10 7.17 8.28
N GLU A 43 12.71 7.66 9.36
CA GLU A 43 13.97 7.09 9.84
C GLU A 43 13.79 5.64 10.35
N GLY A 44 12.62 5.28 10.87
CA GLY A 44 12.37 3.91 11.31
C GLY A 44 12.22 2.93 10.16
N GLU A 45 11.59 3.34 9.05
CA GLU A 45 11.55 2.56 7.81
C GLU A 45 12.99 2.30 7.33
N LYS A 46 13.80 3.37 7.21
CA LYS A 46 15.21 3.26 6.82
C LYS A 46 15.99 2.30 7.72
N LYS A 47 15.91 2.44 9.04
CA LYS A 47 16.59 1.56 10.00
C LYS A 47 16.15 0.10 9.86
N SER A 48 14.87 -0.14 9.59
CA SER A 48 14.38 -1.51 9.36
C SER A 48 14.95 -2.11 8.07
N CYS A 49 15.08 -1.32 7.00
CA CYS A 49 15.76 -1.74 5.77
C CYS A 49 17.24 -2.05 6.02
N GLU A 50 17.96 -1.18 6.75
CA GLU A 50 19.37 -1.37 7.09
C GLU A 50 19.57 -2.63 7.95
N TYR A 51 18.71 -2.85 8.95
CA TYR A 51 18.75 -4.04 9.79
C TYR A 51 18.50 -5.33 8.99
N MET A 52 17.44 -5.37 8.19
CA MET A 52 17.14 -6.55 7.38
C MET A 52 18.21 -6.82 6.32
N ALA A 53 18.81 -5.78 5.73
CA ALA A 53 19.94 -5.92 4.83
C ALA A 53 21.17 -6.54 5.54
N ASP A 54 21.43 -6.14 6.79
CA ASP A 54 22.50 -6.72 7.60
C ASP A 54 22.24 -8.21 7.90
N VAL A 55 21.01 -8.56 8.30
CA VAL A 55 20.59 -9.96 8.50
C VAL A 55 20.75 -10.77 7.21
N LEU A 56 20.28 -10.26 6.08
CA LEU A 56 20.37 -10.93 4.77
C LEU A 56 21.82 -11.23 4.37
N LYS A 57 22.71 -10.28 4.64
CA LYS A 57 24.14 -10.41 4.33
C LYS A 57 24.86 -11.36 5.29
N ASN A 58 24.66 -11.17 6.59
CA ASN A 58 25.48 -11.81 7.62
C ASN A 58 24.92 -13.16 8.08
N GLU A 59 23.60 -13.36 8.00
CA GLU A 59 22.93 -14.56 8.50
C GLU A 59 22.28 -15.41 7.40
N CYS A 60 21.87 -14.82 6.28
CA CYS A 60 21.18 -15.56 5.21
C CYS A 60 22.12 -15.97 4.07
N GLY A 61 23.39 -15.55 4.11
CA GLY A 61 24.38 -15.90 3.09
C GLY A 61 24.06 -15.37 1.70
N CYS A 62 23.46 -14.18 1.61
CA CYS A 62 23.28 -13.47 0.34
C CYS A 62 24.57 -12.71 0.00
N GLU A 63 25.15 -12.98 -1.18
CA GLU A 63 26.38 -12.30 -1.61
C GLU A 63 26.12 -10.90 -2.15
N ASP A 64 24.97 -10.69 -2.77
CA ASP A 64 24.55 -9.39 -3.30
C ASP A 64 23.40 -8.85 -2.45
N VAL A 65 23.66 -7.80 -1.68
CA VAL A 65 22.67 -7.09 -0.87
C VAL A 65 22.81 -5.59 -1.15
N LYS A 66 21.73 -4.99 -1.65
CA LYS A 66 21.66 -3.58 -2.05
C LYS A 66 20.55 -2.89 -1.28
N ILE A 67 20.84 -1.66 -0.83
CA ILE A 67 19.82 -0.74 -0.33
C ILE A 67 19.75 0.42 -1.32
N GLU A 68 18.56 0.66 -1.85
CA GLU A 68 18.36 1.59 -2.96
C GLU A 68 17.36 2.66 -2.56
N SER A 69 17.81 3.92 -2.57
CA SER A 69 17.00 5.06 -2.15
C SER A 69 16.24 5.71 -3.30
N TYR A 70 15.01 6.16 -3.04
CA TYR A 70 14.19 6.89 -4.00
C TYR A 70 13.32 7.93 -3.28
N LYS A 71 12.75 8.87 -4.06
CA LYS A 71 11.96 9.98 -3.54
C LYS A 71 10.47 9.62 -3.49
N VAL A 72 9.83 10.04 -2.40
CA VAL A 72 8.39 9.86 -2.15
C VAL A 72 7.79 11.10 -1.51
N ASN A 73 6.48 11.29 -1.66
CA ASN A 73 5.72 12.35 -1.00
C ASN A 73 4.62 11.69 -0.15
N PRO A 74 4.92 11.19 1.06
CA PRO A 74 4.05 10.25 1.76
C PRO A 74 2.60 10.70 1.97
N ARG A 75 2.41 11.99 2.25
CA ARG A 75 1.08 12.56 2.48
C ARG A 75 0.28 12.83 1.20
N ALA A 76 0.89 12.69 0.03
CA ALA A 76 0.20 12.93 -1.24
C ALA A 76 -0.83 11.85 -1.56
N PHE A 77 -0.52 10.59 -1.24
CA PHE A 77 -1.38 9.45 -1.60
C PHE A 77 -2.75 9.50 -0.93
N TYR A 78 -2.85 9.91 0.32
CA TYR A 78 -4.14 10.18 0.98
C TYR A 78 -4.58 11.64 0.86
N GLY A 79 -3.74 12.50 0.29
CA GLY A 79 -4.02 13.91 0.07
C GLY A 79 -5.25 14.18 -0.80
N TRP A 80 -5.59 13.27 -1.72
CA TRP A 80 -6.81 13.40 -2.53
C TRP A 80 -8.06 13.43 -1.66
N ILE A 81 -8.09 12.76 -0.51
CA ILE A 81 -9.24 12.77 0.41
C ILE A 81 -9.52 14.19 0.86
N TYR A 82 -8.47 14.93 1.24
CA TYR A 82 -8.60 16.31 1.68
C TYR A 82 -9.21 17.19 0.57
N PHE A 83 -8.69 17.10 -0.65
CA PHE A 83 -9.20 17.88 -1.79
C PHE A 83 -10.61 17.47 -2.18
N THR A 84 -10.87 16.17 -2.33
CA THR A 84 -12.18 15.64 -2.72
C THR A 84 -13.25 15.98 -1.69
N CYS A 85 -13.00 15.77 -0.39
CA CYS A 85 -13.94 16.16 0.66
C CYS A 85 -14.18 17.68 0.67
N THR A 86 -13.14 18.50 0.46
CA THR A 86 -13.28 19.96 0.38
C THR A 86 -14.17 20.35 -0.80
N PHE A 87 -13.91 19.77 -1.97
CA PHE A 87 -14.69 20.03 -3.18
C PHE A 87 -16.15 19.59 -3.02
N VAL A 88 -16.41 18.43 -2.41
CA VAL A 88 -17.77 17.97 -2.13
C VAL A 88 -18.47 18.92 -1.16
N LEU A 89 -17.85 19.29 -0.04
CA LEU A 89 -18.46 20.21 0.94
C LEU A 89 -18.71 21.61 0.34
N LEU A 90 -17.78 22.13 -0.46
CA LEU A 90 -18.01 23.36 -1.21
C LEU A 90 -19.17 23.23 -2.19
N SER A 91 -19.30 22.07 -2.85
CA SER A 91 -20.40 21.79 -3.77
C SER A 91 -21.75 21.70 -3.06
N VAL A 92 -21.79 21.16 -1.84
CA VAL A 92 -22.98 21.18 -0.97
C VAL A 92 -23.44 22.61 -0.71
N VAL A 93 -22.51 23.50 -0.37
CA VAL A 93 -22.84 24.92 -0.13
C VAL A 93 -23.27 25.61 -1.43
N LEU A 94 -22.50 25.42 -2.51
CA LEU A 94 -22.75 26.02 -3.81
C LEU A 94 -24.05 25.55 -4.43
N PHE A 95 -24.51 24.33 -4.14
CA PHE A 95 -25.80 23.84 -4.62
C PHE A 95 -26.95 24.83 -4.35
N PHE A 96 -26.95 25.49 -3.20
CA PHE A 96 -28.02 26.40 -2.78
C PHE A 96 -27.98 27.77 -3.47
N PHE A 97 -26.86 28.17 -4.07
CA PHE A 97 -26.68 29.55 -4.58
C PHE A 97 -26.15 29.64 -6.01
N ALA A 98 -25.34 28.67 -6.41
CA ALA A 98 -24.61 28.60 -7.67
C ALA A 98 -24.29 27.14 -8.06
N PRO A 99 -25.31 26.28 -8.28
CA PRO A 99 -25.15 24.84 -8.47
C PRO A 99 -24.24 24.48 -9.65
N VAL A 100 -24.15 25.35 -10.66
CA VAL A 100 -23.26 25.18 -11.82
C VAL A 100 -21.79 24.98 -11.42
N PHE A 101 -21.34 25.58 -10.31
CA PHE A 101 -19.96 25.46 -9.85
C PHE A 101 -19.73 24.20 -9.00
N GLY A 102 -20.77 23.61 -8.41
CA GLY A 102 -20.65 22.35 -7.68
C GLY A 102 -20.35 21.15 -8.59
N ILE A 103 -20.89 21.15 -9.80
CA ILE A 103 -20.67 20.08 -10.79
C ILE A 103 -19.18 19.86 -11.10
N PRO A 104 -18.42 20.87 -11.59
CA PRO A 104 -17.00 20.67 -11.91
C PRO A 104 -16.15 20.35 -10.68
N LEU A 105 -16.52 20.84 -9.49
CA LEU A 105 -15.82 20.50 -8.24
C LEU A 105 -15.96 19.02 -7.87
N ILE A 106 -17.18 18.47 -7.92
CA ILE A 106 -17.39 17.04 -7.65
C ILE A 106 -16.68 16.18 -8.70
N ILE A 107 -16.76 16.55 -9.98
CA ILE A 107 -16.05 15.86 -11.05
C ILE A 107 -14.53 15.90 -10.81
N ALA A 108 -13.97 17.06 -10.46
CA ALA A 108 -12.55 17.18 -10.13
C ALA A 108 -12.17 16.30 -8.94
N GLY A 109 -13.01 16.22 -7.90
CA GLY A 109 -12.80 15.32 -6.76
C GLY A 109 -12.72 13.85 -7.19
N PHE A 110 -13.67 13.37 -8.01
CA PHE A 110 -13.63 12.01 -8.54
C PHE A 110 -12.40 11.75 -9.42
N VAL A 111 -12.01 12.72 -10.26
CA VAL A 111 -10.80 12.63 -11.08
C VAL A 111 -9.56 12.48 -10.19
N LEU A 112 -9.42 13.27 -9.12
CA LEU A 112 -8.31 13.15 -8.18
C LEU A 112 -8.30 11.77 -7.50
N THR A 113 -9.45 11.28 -7.03
CA THR A 113 -9.57 9.93 -6.46
C THR A 113 -9.13 8.85 -7.45
N ILE A 114 -9.57 8.92 -8.71
CA ILE A 114 -9.19 7.93 -9.73
C ILE A 114 -7.69 8.01 -10.04
N LEU A 115 -7.13 9.21 -10.18
CA LEU A 115 -5.71 9.37 -10.54
C LEU A 115 -4.79 8.93 -9.40
N GLU A 116 -5.05 9.36 -8.16
CA GLU A 116 -4.22 9.06 -6.99
C GLU A 116 -4.45 7.64 -6.45
N PHE A 117 -5.70 7.28 -6.15
CA PHE A 117 -6.01 6.01 -5.48
C PHE A 117 -6.25 4.88 -6.48
N GLY A 118 -6.98 5.12 -7.57
CA GLY A 118 -7.32 4.09 -8.54
C GLY A 118 -6.16 3.71 -9.48
N LEU A 119 -5.42 4.71 -9.97
CA LEU A 119 -4.34 4.54 -10.95
C LEU A 119 -2.95 4.76 -10.34
N TYR A 120 -2.86 5.12 -9.05
CA TYR A 120 -1.60 5.31 -8.34
C TYR A 120 -0.64 6.29 -9.05
N LYS A 121 -1.17 7.31 -9.72
CA LYS A 121 -0.39 8.42 -10.29
C LYS A 121 0.08 9.36 -9.17
N LYS A 122 1.10 10.16 -9.46
CA LYS A 122 1.74 11.12 -8.54
C LYS A 122 1.27 12.55 -8.84
N THR A 123 -0.05 12.73 -9.00
CA THR A 123 -0.65 13.98 -9.48
C THR A 123 -0.54 15.09 -8.43
N LEU A 124 -0.71 14.73 -7.16
CA LEU A 124 -0.70 15.64 -6.03
C LEU A 124 0.69 15.76 -5.38
N ASP A 125 1.63 14.85 -5.64
CA ASP A 125 2.99 14.84 -5.07
C ASP A 125 3.67 16.22 -4.99
N PRO A 126 3.63 17.08 -6.03
CA PRO A 126 4.25 18.41 -5.98
C PRO A 126 3.74 19.34 -4.86
N LEU A 127 2.56 19.06 -4.30
CA LEU A 127 1.95 19.85 -3.22
C LEU A 127 2.38 19.38 -1.82
N PHE A 128 3.10 18.27 -1.72
CA PHE A 128 3.45 17.63 -0.46
C PHE A 128 4.96 17.57 -0.26
N LYS A 129 5.37 17.48 1.00
CA LYS A 129 6.79 17.40 1.36
C LYS A 129 7.40 16.08 0.86
N GLU A 130 8.50 16.20 0.14
CA GLU A 130 9.32 15.07 -0.28
C GLU A 130 10.08 14.47 0.92
N LYS A 131 10.17 13.15 0.94
CA LYS A 131 11.05 12.34 1.79
C LYS A 131 11.82 11.34 0.93
N THR A 132 12.77 10.63 1.54
CA THR A 132 13.51 9.54 0.91
C THR A 132 13.10 8.22 1.55
N SER A 133 12.71 7.25 0.74
CA SER A 133 12.46 5.86 1.16
C SER A 133 13.51 4.93 0.52
N HIS A 134 13.49 3.65 0.89
CA HIS A 134 14.53 2.68 0.57
C HIS A 134 13.92 1.31 0.24
N ASN A 135 14.45 0.66 -0.79
CA ASN A 135 14.21 -0.75 -1.06
C ASN A 135 15.44 -1.55 -0.64
N VAL A 136 15.24 -2.83 -0.30
CA VAL A 136 16.34 -3.78 -0.08
C VAL A 136 16.20 -4.91 -1.10
N THR A 137 17.26 -5.15 -1.86
CA THR A 137 17.34 -6.29 -2.79
C THR A 137 18.44 -7.21 -2.30
N ALA A 138 18.15 -8.48 -2.07
CA ALA A 138 19.16 -9.47 -1.69
C ALA A 138 19.01 -10.77 -2.47
N ILE A 139 20.10 -11.26 -3.05
CA ILE A 139 20.13 -12.50 -3.82
C ILE A 139 21.17 -13.45 -3.24
N LYS A 140 20.76 -14.69 -2.97
CA LYS A 140 21.63 -15.83 -2.75
C LYS A 140 21.87 -16.54 -4.08
N LYS A 141 23.13 -16.55 -4.53
CA LYS A 141 23.50 -17.13 -5.83
C LYS A 141 23.41 -18.66 -5.81
N CYS A 142 23.12 -19.23 -6.96
CA CYS A 142 23.32 -20.67 -7.16
C CYS A 142 24.79 -21.00 -7.43
N THR A 143 25.18 -22.25 -7.22
CA THR A 143 26.58 -22.69 -7.39
C THR A 143 26.97 -22.89 -8.86
N GLY A 144 26.00 -23.19 -9.72
CA GLY A 144 26.18 -23.38 -11.15
C GLY A 144 25.57 -22.25 -11.98
N GLU A 145 25.25 -22.56 -13.24
CA GLU A 145 24.54 -21.65 -14.14
C GLU A 145 23.14 -21.35 -13.60
N THR A 146 22.81 -20.07 -13.47
CA THR A 146 21.47 -19.59 -13.14
C THR A 146 20.51 -19.94 -14.28
N LYS A 147 19.50 -20.78 -13.99
CA LYS A 147 18.45 -21.18 -14.96
C LYS A 147 17.07 -20.68 -14.57
N ARG A 148 16.91 -20.22 -13.33
CA ARG A 148 15.66 -19.66 -12.79
C ARG A 148 15.93 -18.86 -11.53
N ARG A 149 14.97 -18.04 -11.16
CA ARG A 149 15.04 -17.22 -9.95
C ARG A 149 13.70 -17.20 -9.22
N ILE A 150 13.75 -17.29 -7.90
CA ILE A 150 12.59 -17.18 -7.01
C ILE A 150 12.86 -16.04 -6.05
N ILE A 151 12.03 -15.01 -6.09
CA ILE A 151 12.14 -13.84 -5.26
C ILE A 151 10.92 -13.73 -4.38
N PHE A 152 11.11 -13.48 -3.10
CA PHE A 152 10.04 -13.16 -2.17
C PHE A 152 9.98 -11.66 -1.94
N ASN A 153 8.78 -11.10 -1.84
CA ASN A 153 8.59 -9.68 -1.61
C ASN A 153 7.68 -9.44 -0.39
N GLY A 154 8.03 -8.41 0.36
CA GLY A 154 7.23 -7.80 1.41
C GLY A 154 7.61 -6.33 1.53
N HIS A 155 6.95 -5.59 2.43
CA HIS A 155 7.25 -4.17 2.63
C HIS A 155 7.59 -3.82 4.09
N PRO A 156 8.64 -3.01 4.31
CA PRO A 156 9.14 -2.67 5.63
C PRO A 156 8.50 -1.41 6.20
N ASP A 157 7.65 -0.70 5.47
CA ASP A 157 6.88 0.42 6.01
C ASP A 157 5.66 -0.06 6.81
N ALA A 158 4.99 0.88 7.46
CA ALA A 158 3.76 0.66 8.20
C ALA A 158 2.85 1.88 8.04
N THR A 159 1.55 1.64 7.83
CA THR A 159 0.57 2.71 7.70
C THR A 159 0.31 3.51 8.99
N TRP A 160 -0.35 4.65 8.81
CA TRP A 160 -0.98 5.36 9.91
C TRP A 160 -2.29 4.68 10.30
N GLU A 161 -2.66 4.72 11.58
CA GLU A 161 -3.88 4.08 12.06
C GLU A 161 -5.11 4.63 11.33
N TRP A 162 -6.01 3.73 10.92
CA TRP A 162 -7.31 4.08 10.39
C TRP A 162 -8.39 3.96 11.48
N PRO A 163 -8.83 5.06 12.11
CA PRO A 163 -9.65 4.97 13.32
C PRO A 163 -11.04 4.36 13.06
N VAL A 164 -11.63 4.63 11.89
CA VAL A 164 -12.94 4.08 11.51
C VAL A 164 -12.84 2.56 11.32
N ASN A 165 -11.80 2.09 10.62
CA ASN A 165 -11.57 0.66 10.44
C ASN A 165 -11.27 -0.02 11.79
N TYR A 166 -10.50 0.63 12.66
CA TYR A 166 -10.23 0.13 14.00
C TYR A 166 -11.51 0.02 14.87
N ALA A 167 -12.39 1.02 14.81
CA ALA A 167 -13.58 1.08 15.65
C ALA A 167 -14.75 0.23 15.11
N LEU A 168 -14.91 0.15 13.79
CA LEU A 168 -16.10 -0.43 13.13
C LEU A 168 -15.78 -1.64 12.23
N GLY A 169 -14.50 -1.99 12.08
CA GLY A 169 -14.05 -3.02 11.14
C GLY A 169 -14.17 -2.63 9.67
N GLY A 170 -13.73 -3.53 8.79
CA GLY A 170 -13.71 -3.30 7.34
C GLY A 170 -15.08 -2.97 6.75
N VAL A 171 -16.14 -3.64 7.20
CA VAL A 171 -17.52 -3.37 6.76
C VAL A 171 -17.96 -1.95 7.14
N GLY A 172 -17.60 -1.48 8.33
CA GLY A 172 -17.91 -0.11 8.75
C GLY A 172 -17.15 0.93 7.95
N PHE A 173 -15.87 0.66 7.66
CA PHE A 173 -15.02 1.49 6.80
C PHE A 173 -15.59 1.58 5.37
N GLU A 174 -15.92 0.44 4.75
CA GLU A 174 -16.53 0.38 3.42
C GLU A 174 -17.88 1.11 3.38
N GLY A 175 -18.73 0.89 4.39
CA GLY A 175 -20.02 1.58 4.51
C GLY A 175 -19.87 3.09 4.61
N HIS A 176 -18.88 3.59 5.36
CA HIS A 176 -18.57 5.02 5.45
C HIS A 176 -18.14 5.58 4.09
N ALA A 177 -17.25 4.90 3.37
CA ALA A 177 -16.82 5.30 2.03
C ALA A 177 -18.00 5.35 1.04
N ILE A 178 -18.89 4.35 1.07
CA ILE A 178 -20.11 4.31 0.25
C ILE A 178 -21.01 5.52 0.53
N LEU A 179 -21.25 5.85 1.80
CA LEU A 179 -22.08 7.00 2.17
C LEU A 179 -21.50 8.33 1.67
N VAL A 180 -20.18 8.49 1.67
CA VAL A 180 -19.52 9.67 1.10
C VAL A 180 -19.72 9.75 -0.41
N VAL A 181 -19.54 8.64 -1.13
CA VAL A 181 -19.75 8.57 -2.58
C VAL A 181 -21.21 8.84 -2.93
N LEU A 182 -22.17 8.26 -2.19
CA LEU A 182 -23.59 8.53 -2.38
C LEU A 182 -23.93 10.00 -2.15
N GLY A 183 -23.37 10.63 -1.12
CA GLY A 183 -23.53 12.07 -0.88
C GLY A 183 -23.00 12.93 -2.03
N ALA A 184 -21.79 12.62 -2.52
CA ALA A 184 -21.20 13.33 -3.66
C ALA A 184 -22.07 13.18 -4.93
N LEU A 185 -22.52 11.96 -5.25
CA LEU A 185 -23.39 11.71 -6.39
C LEU A 185 -24.77 12.37 -6.24
N TYR A 186 -25.32 12.38 -5.02
CA TYR A 186 -26.59 13.03 -4.72
C TYR A 186 -26.54 14.52 -5.07
N TYR A 187 -25.53 15.25 -4.57
CA TYR A 187 -25.39 16.68 -4.85
C TYR A 187 -24.98 16.96 -6.30
N LEU A 188 -24.24 16.06 -6.95
CA LEU A 188 -23.95 16.16 -8.38
C LEU A 188 -25.24 16.11 -9.21
N ILE A 189 -26.10 15.10 -8.95
CA ILE A 189 -27.37 14.93 -9.66
C ILE A 189 -28.30 16.11 -9.39
N LEU A 190 -28.44 16.55 -8.14
CA LEU A 190 -29.27 17.70 -7.82
C LEU A 190 -28.77 18.98 -8.52
N SER A 191 -27.46 19.20 -8.56
CA SER A 191 -26.87 20.35 -9.25
C SER A 191 -27.15 20.32 -10.75
N ILE A 192 -27.03 19.15 -11.39
CA ILE A 192 -27.36 18.95 -12.82
C ILE A 192 -28.84 19.25 -13.07
N ILE A 193 -29.75 18.70 -12.25
CA ILE A 193 -31.20 18.94 -12.39
C ILE A 193 -31.51 20.43 -12.20
N SER A 194 -30.89 21.09 -11.21
CA SER A 194 -31.09 22.52 -10.96
C SER A 194 -30.67 23.38 -12.15
N VAL A 195 -29.48 23.10 -12.72
CA VAL A 195 -28.99 23.81 -13.92
C VAL A 195 -29.88 23.52 -15.14
N ALA A 196 -30.33 22.28 -15.32
CA ALA A 196 -31.22 21.92 -16.42
C ALA A 196 -32.60 22.62 -16.33
N LYS A 197 -33.15 22.75 -15.11
CA LYS A 197 -34.46 23.38 -14.84
C LYS A 197 -34.39 24.90 -14.92
N ASN A 198 -33.36 25.51 -14.34
CA ASN A 198 -33.30 26.95 -14.08
C ASN A 198 -32.27 27.69 -14.96
N GLY A 199 -31.49 26.96 -15.77
CA GLY A 199 -30.34 27.51 -16.47
C GLY A 199 -29.17 27.82 -15.52
N ILE A 200 -28.20 28.60 -16.01
CA ILE A 200 -27.10 29.11 -15.18
C ILE A 200 -27.62 30.33 -14.42
N GLY A 201 -28.10 30.10 -13.20
CA GLY A 201 -28.65 31.13 -12.32
C GLY A 201 -27.87 31.25 -11.01
N PHE A 202 -27.81 32.48 -10.49
CA PHE A 202 -27.30 32.80 -9.16
C PHE A 202 -28.45 33.39 -8.33
N GLY A 203 -28.63 32.92 -7.09
CA GLY A 203 -29.73 33.44 -6.28
C GLY A 203 -29.87 32.76 -4.93
N MET A 204 -30.74 33.31 -4.10
CA MET A 204 -31.12 32.67 -2.84
C MET A 204 -32.02 31.46 -3.10
N PRO A 205 -31.88 30.38 -2.32
CA PRO A 205 -32.70 29.20 -2.48
C PRO A 205 -34.15 29.50 -2.09
N ASP A 206 -35.11 29.16 -2.96
CA ASP A 206 -36.53 29.17 -2.62
C ASP A 206 -36.85 27.93 -1.77
N MET A 207 -37.25 28.15 -0.51
CA MET A 207 -37.59 27.10 0.44
C MET A 207 -38.85 26.32 0.04
N ALA A 208 -39.66 26.84 -0.88
CA ALA A 208 -40.79 26.11 -1.44
C ALA A 208 -40.36 25.08 -2.50
N ASP A 209 -39.25 25.32 -3.22
CA ASP A 209 -38.76 24.45 -4.31
C ASP A 209 -38.41 23.06 -3.79
N PRO A 210 -38.98 21.98 -4.36
CA PRO A 210 -38.58 20.61 -4.07
C PRO A 210 -37.07 20.36 -4.15
N LEU A 211 -36.34 21.03 -5.06
CA LEU A 211 -34.88 20.88 -5.18
C LEU A 211 -34.14 21.43 -3.95
N THR A 212 -34.56 22.58 -3.43
CA THR A 212 -34.01 23.15 -2.19
C THR A 212 -34.23 22.19 -1.03
N LYS A 213 -35.44 21.63 -0.90
CA LYS A 213 -35.77 20.65 0.15
C LYS A 213 -34.94 19.39 0.03
N ALA A 214 -34.74 18.87 -1.19
CA ALA A 214 -33.86 17.74 -1.45
C ALA A 214 -32.42 18.06 -1.02
N GLY A 215 -31.90 19.25 -1.38
CA GLY A 215 -30.59 19.70 -0.91
C GLY A 215 -30.46 19.77 0.61
N LEU A 216 -31.51 20.19 1.32
CA LEU A 216 -31.53 20.20 2.79
C LEU A 216 -31.53 18.78 3.37
N ILE A 217 -32.28 17.85 2.79
CA ILE A 217 -32.26 16.43 3.19
C ILE A 217 -30.86 15.84 2.98
N GLY A 218 -30.21 16.20 1.87
CA GLY A 218 -28.84 15.79 1.55
C GLY A 218 -27.79 16.17 2.60
N LEU A 219 -28.08 17.12 3.50
CA LEU A 219 -27.17 17.48 4.58
C LEU A 219 -26.90 16.30 5.53
N ILE A 220 -27.73 15.25 5.51
CA ILE A 220 -27.46 13.98 6.21
C ILE A 220 -26.12 13.35 5.81
N PHE A 221 -25.63 13.62 4.59
CA PHE A 221 -24.33 13.10 4.12
C PHE A 221 -23.13 13.88 4.67
N VAL A 222 -23.33 15.14 5.10
CA VAL A 222 -22.23 16.05 5.50
C VAL A 222 -21.39 15.49 6.65
N PRO A 223 -21.95 14.93 7.74
CA PRO A 223 -21.16 14.31 8.80
C PRO A 223 -20.24 13.19 8.30
N PHE A 224 -20.68 12.41 7.30
CA PHE A 224 -19.86 11.34 6.73
C PHE A 224 -18.71 11.91 5.89
N VAL A 225 -18.95 12.96 5.10
CA VAL A 225 -17.87 13.64 4.35
C VAL A 225 -16.85 14.26 5.32
N ILE A 226 -17.31 14.89 6.41
CA ILE A 226 -16.43 15.42 7.45
C ILE A 226 -15.64 14.29 8.14
N GLY A 227 -16.29 13.17 8.43
CA GLY A 227 -15.64 12.00 9.04
C GLY A 227 -14.46 11.48 8.22
N LEU A 228 -14.51 11.58 6.88
CA LEU A 228 -13.45 11.08 6.02
C LEU A 228 -12.12 11.87 6.14
N TYR A 229 -12.14 13.13 6.61
CA TYR A 229 -10.89 13.83 6.96
C TYR A 229 -10.10 13.17 8.09
N PHE A 230 -10.79 12.40 8.92
CA PHE A 230 -10.20 11.67 10.06
C PHE A 230 -10.02 10.19 9.74
N MET A 231 -10.10 9.81 8.45
CA MET A 231 -9.89 8.44 8.01
C MET A 231 -8.51 7.94 8.43
N GLU A 232 -7.50 8.81 8.36
CA GLU A 232 -6.12 8.49 8.68
C GLU A 232 -5.60 9.33 9.86
N ASN A 233 -5.05 8.67 10.88
CA ASN A 233 -4.48 9.33 12.04
C ASN A 233 -2.96 9.45 11.91
N TYR A 234 -2.50 10.56 11.32
CA TYR A 234 -1.07 10.84 11.13
C TYR A 234 -0.23 10.90 12.42
N ASN A 235 -0.86 10.94 13.60
CA ASN A 235 -0.15 10.96 14.88
C ASN A 235 0.13 9.56 15.43
N ARG A 236 -0.42 8.51 14.81
CA ARG A 236 -0.25 7.13 15.25
C ARG A 236 0.08 6.24 14.07
N VAL A 237 1.31 5.75 14.05
CA VAL A 237 1.77 4.72 13.10
C VAL A 237 1.56 3.36 13.76
N VAL A 238 0.91 2.44 13.04
CA VAL A 238 0.70 1.07 13.55
C VAL A 238 2.03 0.33 13.63
N ASP A 239 2.05 -0.78 14.37
CA ASP A 239 3.31 -1.53 14.53
C ASP A 239 3.71 -2.30 13.29
N GLY A 240 2.80 -2.45 12.32
CA GLY A 240 3.03 -3.10 11.03
C GLY A 240 3.62 -4.51 11.13
N ALA A 241 3.23 -5.25 12.17
CA ALA A 241 3.74 -6.59 12.44
C ALA A 241 3.25 -7.57 11.36
N ASN A 242 1.93 -7.61 11.17
CA ASN A 242 1.30 -8.45 10.17
C ASN A 242 1.44 -7.83 8.77
N ASP A 243 1.00 -6.58 8.64
CA ASP A 243 1.11 -5.73 7.46
C ASP A 243 2.30 -4.75 7.66
N ASN A 244 3.53 -5.08 7.30
CA ASN A 244 3.91 -6.24 6.49
C ASN A 244 5.23 -6.92 6.88
N LEU A 245 5.68 -6.75 8.12
CA LEU A 245 6.91 -7.44 8.54
C LEU A 245 6.79 -8.97 8.43
N THR A 246 5.59 -9.56 8.50
CA THR A 246 5.39 -10.98 8.16
C THR A 246 5.82 -11.29 6.73
N GLY A 247 5.42 -10.50 5.74
CA GLY A 247 5.81 -10.68 4.34
C GLY A 247 7.32 -10.56 4.14
N CYS A 248 7.94 -9.56 4.78
CA CYS A 248 9.40 -9.41 4.78
C CYS A 248 10.11 -10.65 5.33
N TYR A 249 9.70 -11.10 6.52
CA TYR A 249 10.38 -12.19 7.21
C TYR A 249 10.04 -13.58 6.68
N MET A 250 8.93 -13.76 5.97
CA MET A 250 8.70 -15.00 5.22
C MET A 250 9.83 -15.24 4.20
N GLY A 251 10.20 -14.22 3.43
CA GLY A 251 11.31 -14.31 2.47
C GLY A 251 12.68 -14.48 3.14
N ILE A 252 12.97 -13.65 4.16
CA ILE A 252 14.25 -13.71 4.90
C ILE A 252 14.42 -15.08 5.58
N ALA A 253 13.36 -15.62 6.19
CA ALA A 253 13.40 -16.89 6.88
C ALA A 253 13.67 -18.07 5.93
N VAL A 254 13.17 -18.03 4.68
CA VAL A 254 13.52 -19.04 3.67
C VAL A 254 15.01 -19.01 3.38
N LEU A 255 15.60 -17.82 3.15
CA LEU A 255 17.03 -17.69 2.89
C LEU A 255 17.87 -18.12 4.10
N LYS A 256 17.46 -17.75 5.31
CA LYS A 256 18.11 -18.19 6.55
C LYS A 256 18.06 -19.72 6.71
N ALA A 257 16.90 -20.34 6.50
CA ALA A 257 16.76 -21.78 6.61
C ALA A 257 17.64 -22.54 5.62
N LEU A 258 17.75 -22.05 4.38
CA LEU A 258 18.69 -22.60 3.39
C LEU A 258 20.13 -22.49 3.89
N LYS A 259 20.51 -21.34 4.45
CA LYS A 259 21.87 -21.09 4.96
C LYS A 259 22.20 -21.96 6.17
N ASP A 260 21.32 -22.04 7.15
CA ASP A 260 21.51 -22.80 8.39
C ASP A 260 21.63 -24.31 8.12
N GLU A 261 20.92 -24.82 7.11
CA GLU A 261 21.01 -26.21 6.65
C GLU A 261 22.12 -26.47 5.63
N GLY A 262 22.89 -25.44 5.26
CA GLY A 262 23.97 -25.55 4.29
C GLY A 262 23.51 -25.95 2.88
N ILE A 263 22.27 -25.60 2.53
CA ILE A 263 21.68 -25.90 1.23
C ILE A 263 22.10 -24.83 0.22
N GLU A 264 22.83 -25.27 -0.79
CA GLU A 264 23.26 -24.44 -1.92
C GLU A 264 22.60 -24.97 -3.20
N LEU A 265 21.74 -24.16 -3.82
CA LEU A 265 21.02 -24.58 -5.03
C LEU A 265 21.96 -24.57 -6.24
N GLU A 266 21.79 -25.54 -7.16
CA GLU A 266 22.67 -25.66 -8.33
C GLU A 266 22.33 -24.67 -9.44
N ASN A 267 21.04 -24.43 -9.71
CA ASN A 267 20.59 -23.63 -10.86
C ASN A 267 19.47 -22.63 -10.55
N THR A 268 19.18 -22.40 -9.28
CA THR A 268 18.09 -21.52 -8.84
C THR A 268 18.66 -20.46 -7.92
N GLU A 269 18.55 -19.21 -8.31
CA GLU A 269 18.77 -18.09 -7.39
C GLU A 269 17.54 -17.89 -6.51
N VAL A 270 17.76 -17.64 -5.22
CA VAL A 270 16.68 -17.30 -4.28
C VAL A 270 17.00 -15.94 -3.69
N GLY A 271 15.99 -15.09 -3.56
CA GLY A 271 16.21 -13.75 -3.03
C GLY A 271 14.99 -13.11 -2.41
N VAL A 272 15.19 -11.89 -1.94
CA VAL A 272 14.13 -11.01 -1.47
C VAL A 272 14.23 -9.64 -2.12
N ILE A 273 13.07 -9.02 -2.33
CA ILE A 273 12.95 -7.59 -2.58
C ILE A 273 12.03 -7.03 -1.49
N LEU A 274 12.56 -6.24 -0.58
CA LEU A 274 11.78 -5.55 0.44
C LEU A 274 11.49 -4.14 -0.05
N THR A 275 10.25 -3.87 -0.42
CA THR A 275 9.87 -2.62 -1.09
C THR A 275 9.33 -1.61 -0.08
N GLY A 276 10.09 -0.55 0.20
CA GLY A 276 9.62 0.54 1.07
C GLY A 276 8.37 1.24 0.54
N SER A 277 7.70 2.00 1.42
CA SER A 277 6.61 2.90 1.05
C SER A 277 5.53 2.26 0.17
N GLU A 278 5.15 1.02 0.47
CA GLU A 278 4.03 0.33 -0.16
C GLU A 278 2.71 1.03 0.18
N GLU A 279 2.57 1.46 1.44
CA GLU A 279 1.32 1.93 2.08
C GLU A 279 0.82 3.28 1.50
N ILE A 280 1.64 3.90 0.66
CA ILE A 280 1.36 5.15 -0.06
C ILE A 280 1.28 4.94 -1.57
N GLY A 281 0.86 3.74 -1.99
CA GLY A 281 0.53 3.42 -3.36
C GLY A 281 1.62 2.69 -4.14
N LEU A 282 2.18 1.64 -3.54
CA LEU A 282 3.17 0.74 -4.12
C LEU A 282 4.44 1.48 -4.58
N ARG A 283 4.85 2.55 -3.88
CA ARG A 283 5.86 3.48 -4.39
C ARG A 283 7.23 2.80 -4.50
N GLY A 284 7.61 1.96 -3.53
CA GLY A 284 8.87 1.22 -3.60
C GLY A 284 8.90 0.17 -4.69
N ALA A 285 7.84 -0.62 -4.84
CA ALA A 285 7.77 -1.62 -5.91
C ALA A 285 7.88 -0.97 -7.30
N LYS A 286 7.18 0.16 -7.53
CA LYS A 286 7.29 0.92 -8.77
C LYS A 286 8.70 1.46 -9.00
N ALA A 287 9.31 2.06 -7.97
CA ALA A 287 10.67 2.59 -8.06
C ALA A 287 11.69 1.48 -8.37
N TRP A 288 11.50 0.28 -7.80
CA TRP A 288 12.34 -0.88 -8.07
C TRP A 288 12.22 -1.35 -9.52
N VAL A 289 10.99 -1.53 -10.02
CA VAL A 289 10.77 -1.95 -11.42
C VAL A 289 11.34 -0.93 -12.41
N GLU A 290 11.21 0.37 -12.12
CA GLU A 290 11.79 1.44 -12.92
C GLU A 290 13.33 1.43 -12.92
N ALA A 291 13.96 1.03 -11.81
CA ALA A 291 15.41 0.96 -11.67
C ALA A 291 16.03 -0.30 -12.29
N HIS A 292 15.27 -1.40 -12.36
CA HIS A 292 15.75 -2.71 -12.83
C HIS A 292 14.98 -3.26 -14.05
N PRO A 293 14.78 -2.47 -15.12
CA PRO A 293 13.88 -2.85 -16.21
C PRO A 293 14.32 -4.14 -16.93
N ASP A 294 15.61 -4.48 -16.96
CA ASP A 294 16.15 -5.62 -17.70
C ASP A 294 16.91 -6.64 -16.84
N GLU A 295 17.18 -6.36 -15.57
CA GLU A 295 18.05 -7.20 -14.71
C GLU A 295 17.48 -8.60 -14.40
N PHE A 296 16.17 -8.78 -14.55
CA PHE A 296 15.47 -10.02 -14.16
C PHE A 296 14.74 -10.70 -15.33
N LYS A 297 15.13 -10.36 -16.57
CA LYS A 297 14.57 -10.95 -17.82
C LYS A 297 15.46 -12.03 -18.44
N ASP A 298 16.64 -12.25 -17.87
CA ASP A 298 17.66 -13.19 -18.33
C ASP A 298 17.22 -14.66 -18.23
N VAL A 299 16.50 -14.99 -17.16
CA VAL A 299 15.98 -16.33 -16.87
C VAL A 299 14.54 -16.23 -16.36
N PRO A 300 13.76 -17.34 -16.38
CA PRO A 300 12.48 -17.39 -15.70
C PRO A 300 12.60 -16.94 -14.24
N THR A 301 11.98 -15.80 -13.92
CA THR A 301 12.00 -15.18 -12.60
C THR A 301 10.59 -15.11 -12.05
N PHE A 302 10.39 -15.67 -10.86
CA PHE A 302 9.11 -15.65 -10.16
C PHE A 302 9.24 -14.74 -8.94
N ILE A 303 8.34 -13.77 -8.80
CA ILE A 303 8.27 -12.89 -7.63
C ILE A 303 6.98 -13.21 -6.87
N TYR A 304 7.12 -13.65 -5.62
CA TYR A 304 6.02 -13.94 -4.71
C TYR A 304 5.91 -12.81 -3.70
N SER A 305 4.96 -11.90 -3.93
CA SER A 305 4.61 -10.83 -2.98
C SER A 305 3.69 -11.39 -1.89
N PHE A 306 4.16 -11.30 -0.65
CA PHE A 306 3.38 -11.67 0.52
C PHE A 306 2.77 -10.45 1.16
N ASP A 307 1.47 -10.53 1.42
CA ASP A 307 0.78 -9.51 2.18
C ASP A 307 -0.06 -10.09 3.32
N THR A 308 0.20 -9.63 4.54
CA THR A 308 -0.60 -9.91 5.73
C THR A 308 -0.74 -11.42 6.01
N ILE A 309 0.37 -12.10 6.33
CA ILE A 309 0.41 -13.55 6.55
C ILE A 309 0.06 -13.89 8.01
N ASN A 310 -1.24 -14.06 8.29
CA ASN A 310 -1.75 -14.39 9.63
C ASN A 310 -2.95 -15.35 9.65
N ASP A 311 -3.96 -15.14 8.80
CA ASP A 311 -5.18 -15.95 8.84
C ASP A 311 -5.30 -16.88 7.61
N PRO A 312 -5.12 -18.20 7.77
CA PRO A 312 -5.18 -19.14 6.65
C PRO A 312 -6.55 -19.19 5.98
N LYS A 313 -7.63 -18.79 6.67
CA LYS A 313 -8.98 -18.75 6.11
C LYS A 313 -9.11 -17.76 4.95
N TYR A 314 -8.33 -16.68 5.00
CA TYR A 314 -8.39 -15.58 4.03
C TYR A 314 -7.17 -15.55 3.11
N LEU A 315 -6.30 -16.57 3.15
CA LEU A 315 -5.16 -16.66 2.27
C LEU A 315 -5.64 -16.79 0.81
N MET A 316 -5.19 -15.86 -0.04
CA MET A 316 -5.51 -15.84 -1.46
C MET A 316 -4.22 -15.78 -2.27
N ALA A 317 -4.19 -16.51 -3.38
CA ALA A 317 -3.12 -16.40 -4.38
C ALA A 317 -3.66 -15.63 -5.59
N ASN A 318 -3.17 -14.42 -5.79
CA ASN A 318 -3.46 -13.64 -6.98
C ASN A 318 -2.37 -13.88 -8.02
N TYR A 319 -2.73 -14.48 -9.15
CA TYR A 319 -1.83 -14.63 -10.30
C TYR A 319 -2.04 -13.45 -11.25
N ARG A 320 -1.01 -12.64 -11.44
CA ARG A 320 -0.87 -11.74 -12.58
C ARG A 320 0.47 -12.04 -13.23
N ASP A 321 0.46 -12.37 -14.51
CA ASP A 321 1.66 -12.15 -15.33
C ASP A 321 1.92 -10.63 -15.30
N LEU A 322 3.08 -10.23 -14.77
CA LEU A 322 3.52 -8.83 -14.75
C LEU A 322 3.64 -8.27 -16.16
#